data_AF-A0A3B7BXQ2-F1
#
_entry.id   AF-A0A3B7BXQ2-F1
#
_cell.length_a   1.000
_cell.length_b   1.000
_cell.length_c   1.000
_cell.angle_alpha   90.00
_cell.angle_beta   90.00
_cell.angle_gamma   90.00
#
_symmetry.space_group_name_H-M   'P 1'
#
loop_
_entity.id
_entity.type
_entity.pdbx_description
1 polymer ?
#
loop_
_entity_poly.entity_id
_entity_poly.type
_entity_poly.pdbx_seq_one_letter_code
_entity_poly.pdbx_strand_id
1 'polypeptide(L)'
;MFSLSSSMVSITSPSTIESSIIPISINQKGEILCKTRFSKNEMGAYSPMEIQYGFCIITKDTINEFITKTLLPTPESSYFKQKDYWDIIFKSKTNQQQLDEINKIILKNKYSFSLTDLNIFKINKVLSISKFEKNKNTSLKNNKQKGLKGAKSKEYFSDKKIRVLYDFGNIVILENDNNIDQNELELGANFDYHNSSNITTDNNGNNISLGFDISQVTGILIINNINPK
;
A
#
# COMPACT_ATOMS: atom_id res chain seq x y z
N MET A 1 -14.07 47.78 24.90
CA MET A 1 -12.99 46.94 24.33
C MET A 1 -13.58 45.59 24.00
N PHE A 2 -13.84 45.31 22.71
CA PHE A 2 -14.22 43.98 22.26
C PHE A 2 -12.94 43.20 21.98
N SER A 3 -12.66 42.19 22.80
CA SER A 3 -11.63 41.19 22.50
C SER A 3 -12.24 40.21 21.49
N LEU A 4 -11.80 40.30 20.23
CA LEU A 4 -12.00 39.24 19.25
C LEU A 4 -11.03 38.12 19.61
N SER A 5 -11.50 37.10 20.32
CA SER A 5 -10.77 35.84 20.42
C SER A 5 -10.88 35.16 19.05
N SER A 6 -9.86 35.35 18.21
CA SER A 6 -9.62 34.52 17.04
C SER A 6 -9.37 33.10 17.52
N SER A 7 -10.43 32.29 17.58
CA SER A 7 -10.30 30.84 17.63
C SER A 7 -9.64 30.43 16.31
N MET A 8 -8.32 30.27 16.31
CA MET A 8 -7.66 29.44 15.31
C MET A 8 -8.23 28.04 15.51
N VAL A 9 -9.25 27.71 14.73
CA VAL A 9 -9.57 26.31 14.46
C VAL A 9 -8.33 25.79 13.76
N SER A 10 -7.44 25.13 14.49
CA SER A 10 -6.44 24.28 13.88
C SER A 10 -7.20 23.24 13.08
N ILE A 11 -7.30 23.44 11.78
CA ILE A 11 -7.89 22.47 10.86
C ILE A 11 -6.89 21.32 10.80
N THR A 12 -6.95 20.43 11.78
CA THR A 12 -6.28 19.13 11.72
C THR A 12 -7.05 18.26 10.74
N SER A 13 -6.40 17.82 9.68
CA SER A 13 -6.89 16.74 8.82
C SER A 13 -6.84 15.41 9.58
N PRO A 14 -7.51 14.36 9.08
CA PRO A 14 -7.29 13.02 9.60
C PRO A 14 -5.84 12.58 9.40
N SER A 15 -5.34 11.70 10.26
CA SER A 15 -4.07 11.00 10.04
C SER A 15 -4.21 10.05 8.85
N THR A 16 -3.22 9.99 7.96
CA THR A 16 -3.32 9.22 6.71
C THR A 16 -2.13 8.30 6.47
N ILE A 17 -2.38 7.14 5.85
CA ILE A 17 -1.36 6.25 5.31
C ILE A 17 -1.64 5.96 3.83
N GLU A 18 -0.61 6.12 3.00
CA GLU A 18 -0.63 5.75 1.59
C GLU A 18 0.47 4.72 1.35
N SER A 19 0.08 3.50 0.98
CA SER A 19 0.98 2.40 0.65
C SER A 19 0.56 1.78 -0.67
N SER A 20 1.34 1.98 -1.72
CA SER A 20 0.97 1.58 -3.08
C SER A 20 1.99 0.61 -3.67
N ILE A 21 1.49 -0.43 -4.33
CA ILE A 21 2.27 -1.43 -5.04
C ILE A 21 1.74 -1.53 -6.47
N ILE A 22 2.60 -1.27 -7.47
CA ILE A 22 2.25 -1.40 -8.89
C ILE A 22 3.13 -2.47 -9.53
N PRO A 23 2.58 -3.63 -9.92
CA PRO A 23 3.33 -4.64 -10.66
C PRO A 23 3.87 -4.09 -11.98
N ILE A 24 5.11 -4.43 -12.32
CA ILE A 24 5.77 -4.04 -13.58
C ILE A 24 6.38 -5.20 -14.37
N SER A 25 6.66 -6.35 -13.73
CA SER A 25 7.08 -7.58 -14.42
C SER A 25 6.86 -8.81 -13.53
N ILE A 26 6.81 -10.00 -14.13
CA ILE A 26 6.80 -11.30 -13.47
C ILE A 26 7.86 -12.19 -14.13
N ASN A 27 8.64 -12.93 -13.34
CA ASN A 27 9.65 -13.84 -13.88
C ASN A 27 9.13 -15.29 -13.98
N GLN A 28 9.96 -16.18 -14.52
CA GLN A 28 9.61 -17.60 -14.70
C GLN A 28 9.39 -18.35 -13.38
N LYS A 29 9.88 -17.83 -12.25
CA LYS A 29 9.65 -18.40 -10.91
C LYS A 29 8.31 -17.96 -10.31
N GLY A 30 7.56 -17.09 -10.98
CA GLY A 30 6.34 -16.50 -10.48
C GLY A 30 6.58 -15.38 -9.45
N GLU A 31 7.80 -14.85 -9.35
CA GLU A 31 8.11 -13.68 -8.53
C GLU A 31 7.70 -12.43 -9.30
N ILE A 32 7.15 -11.42 -8.61
CA ILE A 32 6.58 -10.22 -9.24
C ILE A 32 7.40 -9.01 -8.82
N LEU A 33 7.99 -8.31 -9.79
CA LEU A 33 8.64 -7.02 -9.59
C LEU A 33 7.58 -5.92 -9.62
N CYS A 34 7.59 -5.07 -8.61
CA CYS A 34 6.67 -3.93 -8.48
C CYS A 34 7.42 -2.63 -8.20
N LYS A 35 6.83 -1.51 -8.62
CA LYS A 35 7.15 -0.18 -8.07
C LYS A 35 6.41 0.02 -6.76
N THR A 36 7.02 0.73 -5.82
CA THR A 36 6.41 1.04 -4.52
C THR A 36 6.44 2.53 -4.23
N ARG A 37 5.40 3.00 -3.54
CA ARG A 37 5.30 4.34 -2.98
C ARG A 37 4.70 4.23 -1.57
N PHE A 38 5.32 4.88 -0.60
CA PHE A 38 4.89 4.83 0.79
C PHE A 38 4.98 6.23 1.42
N SER A 39 3.91 6.67 2.08
CA SER A 39 3.83 7.94 2.81
C SER A 39 2.96 7.77 4.04
N LYS A 40 3.33 8.45 5.13
CA LYS A 40 2.56 8.48 6.38
C LYS A 40 2.40 9.92 6.86
N ASN A 41 1.16 10.32 7.15
CA ASN A 41 0.81 11.54 7.86
C ASN A 41 0.29 11.18 9.25
N GLU A 42 1.20 11.15 10.22
CA GLU A 42 0.87 10.73 11.59
C GLU A 42 0.07 11.77 12.37
N MET A 43 0.30 13.06 12.09
CA MET A 43 -0.27 14.17 12.85
C MET A 43 -1.59 14.70 12.28
N GLY A 44 -1.98 14.25 11.10
CA GLY A 44 -3.15 14.81 10.42
C GLY A 44 -2.98 16.30 10.13
N ALA A 45 -1.77 16.73 9.77
CA ALA A 45 -1.52 18.12 9.39
C ALA A 45 -1.49 18.25 7.86
N TYR A 46 -1.94 19.40 7.34
CA TYR A 46 -1.74 19.80 5.95
C TYR A 46 -0.29 20.26 5.70
N SER A 47 0.68 19.40 5.97
CA SER A 47 2.10 19.68 5.71
C SER A 47 2.71 18.65 4.75
N PRO A 48 3.80 19.01 4.04
CA PRO A 48 4.63 18.03 3.34
C PRO A 48 4.97 16.84 4.25
N MET A 49 4.90 15.62 3.70
CA MET A 49 5.20 14.38 4.42
C MET A 49 6.38 13.65 3.77
N GLU A 50 7.10 12.84 4.54
CA GLU A 50 8.11 11.98 3.92
C GLU A 50 7.45 11.00 2.94
N ILE A 51 7.98 10.92 1.72
CA ILE A 51 7.55 9.91 0.72
C ILE A 51 8.73 9.04 0.34
N GLN A 52 8.56 7.73 0.45
CA GLN A 52 9.52 6.73 0.01
C GLN A 52 9.06 6.10 -1.29
N TYR A 53 9.89 6.19 -2.31
CA TYR A 53 9.74 5.47 -3.57
C TYR A 53 10.76 4.34 -3.65
N GLY A 54 10.37 3.27 -4.30
CA GLY A 54 11.22 2.11 -4.43
C GLY A 54 10.66 1.04 -5.33
N PHE A 55 11.17 -0.17 -5.10
CA PHE A 55 10.72 -1.37 -5.75
C PHE A 55 10.46 -2.44 -4.69
N CYS A 56 9.68 -3.45 -5.05
CA CYS A 56 9.65 -4.69 -4.28
C CYS A 56 9.58 -5.92 -5.17
N ILE A 57 10.06 -7.04 -4.64
CA ILE A 57 9.80 -8.37 -5.18
C ILE A 57 8.77 -9.05 -4.29
N ILE A 58 7.62 -9.38 -4.86
CA ILE A 58 6.65 -10.26 -4.22
C ILE A 58 7.02 -11.69 -4.56
N THR A 59 7.28 -12.49 -3.54
CA THR A 59 7.50 -13.94 -3.66
C THR A 59 6.28 -14.69 -3.12
N LYS A 60 6.32 -16.02 -3.21
CA LYS A 60 5.33 -16.89 -2.57
C LYS A 60 5.29 -16.77 -1.03
N ASP A 61 6.27 -16.11 -0.40
CA ASP A 61 6.37 -16.06 1.06
C ASP A 61 6.35 -14.62 1.60
N THR A 62 6.83 -13.62 0.86
CA THR A 62 7.08 -12.28 1.41
C THR A 62 7.10 -11.17 0.36
N ILE A 63 7.19 -9.93 0.85
CA ILE A 63 7.56 -8.75 0.08
C ILE A 63 9.01 -8.40 0.45
N ASN A 64 9.90 -8.36 -0.54
CA ASN A 64 11.27 -7.86 -0.37
C ASN A 64 11.36 -6.44 -0.91
N GLU A 65 11.51 -5.45 -0.04
CA GLU A 65 11.51 -4.02 -0.40
C GLU A 65 12.91 -3.46 -0.68
N PHE A 66 13.00 -2.55 -1.65
CA PHE A 66 14.19 -1.82 -2.06
C PHE A 66 13.86 -0.33 -2.15
N ILE A 67 14.23 0.45 -1.15
CA ILE A 67 14.03 1.91 -1.15
C ILE A 67 15.10 2.54 -2.04
N THR A 68 14.68 3.34 -3.03
CA THR A 68 15.61 4.00 -3.97
C THR A 68 15.61 5.51 -3.83
N LYS A 69 14.50 6.10 -3.39
CA LYS A 69 14.38 7.54 -3.17
C LYS A 69 13.51 7.85 -1.97
N THR A 70 14.01 8.70 -1.09
CA THR A 70 13.24 9.35 -0.04
C THR A 70 13.12 10.83 -0.37
N LEU A 71 11.89 11.35 -0.36
CA LEU A 71 11.59 12.77 -0.39
C LEU A 71 11.32 13.24 1.03
N LEU A 72 12.19 14.10 1.54
CA LEU A 72 12.01 14.73 2.84
C LEU A 72 11.16 16.00 2.69
N PRO A 73 10.31 16.31 3.67
CA PRO A 73 9.42 17.49 3.63
C PRO A 73 10.18 18.82 3.61
N THR A 74 11.44 18.84 4.01
CA THR A 74 12.29 20.03 4.07
C THR A 74 13.47 19.93 3.09
N PRO A 75 13.76 20.99 2.30
CA PRO A 75 13.02 22.25 2.21
C PRO A 75 11.75 22.13 1.36
N GLU A 76 10.64 22.69 1.87
CA GLU A 76 9.32 22.64 1.25
C GLU A 76 9.30 23.22 -0.17
N SER A 77 10.11 24.25 -0.44
CA SER A 77 10.18 24.94 -1.73
C SER A 77 10.48 24.02 -2.92
N SER A 78 11.16 22.90 -2.69
CA SER A 78 11.48 21.89 -3.72
C SER A 78 10.61 20.63 -3.62
N TYR A 79 9.89 20.46 -2.50
CA TYR A 79 9.20 19.22 -2.16
C TYR A 79 8.12 18.88 -3.18
N PHE A 80 7.19 19.79 -3.45
CA PHE A 80 6.05 19.53 -4.34
C PHE A 80 6.50 19.23 -5.78
N LYS A 81 7.48 19.97 -6.30
CA LYS A 81 8.05 19.70 -7.63
C LYS A 81 8.69 18.32 -7.73
N GLN A 82 9.44 17.92 -6.70
CA GLN A 82 10.02 16.58 -6.64
C GLN A 82 8.94 15.51 -6.51
N LYS A 83 7.94 15.72 -5.64
CA LYS A 83 6.81 14.82 -5.47
C LYS A 83 6.10 14.58 -6.80
N ASP A 84 5.76 15.62 -7.54
CA ASP A 84 5.08 15.49 -8.84
C ASP A 84 5.93 14.72 -9.85
N TYR A 85 7.22 15.05 -9.93
CA TYR A 85 8.17 14.35 -10.79
C TYR A 85 8.24 12.84 -10.47
N TRP A 86 8.39 12.49 -9.19
CA TRP A 86 8.50 11.09 -8.77
C TRP A 86 7.16 10.35 -8.82
N ASP A 87 6.03 11.01 -8.58
CA ASP A 87 4.70 10.45 -8.76
C ASP A 87 4.43 10.09 -10.23
N ILE A 88 4.91 10.92 -11.18
CA ILE A 88 4.85 10.61 -12.62
C ILE A 88 5.68 9.37 -12.94
N ILE A 89 6.92 9.29 -12.44
CA ILE A 89 7.79 8.12 -12.64
C ILE A 89 7.17 6.85 -12.02
N PHE A 90 6.59 6.98 -10.84
CA PHE A 90 5.93 5.89 -10.15
C PHE A 90 4.74 5.34 -10.97
N LYS A 91 3.90 6.22 -11.52
CA LYS A 91 2.71 5.85 -12.29
C LYS A 91 2.99 5.44 -13.75
N SER A 92 4.15 5.80 -14.30
CA SER A 92 4.49 5.52 -15.69
C SER A 92 4.69 4.01 -15.94
N LYS A 93 4.48 3.57 -17.18
CA LYS A 93 4.84 2.21 -17.60
C LYS A 93 6.37 2.06 -17.62
N THR A 94 6.87 0.91 -17.18
CA THR A 94 8.29 0.56 -17.29
C THR A 94 8.59 0.06 -18.69
N ASN A 95 9.57 0.65 -19.37
CA ASN A 95 10.07 0.16 -20.66
C ASN A 95 11.26 -0.82 -20.48
N GLN A 96 11.72 -1.44 -21.57
CA GLN A 96 12.80 -2.43 -21.50
C GLN A 96 14.11 -1.86 -20.92
N GLN A 97 14.54 -0.67 -21.37
CA GLN A 97 15.77 -0.05 -20.87
C GLN A 97 15.70 0.18 -19.35
N GLN A 98 14.59 0.72 -18.85
CA GLN A 98 14.38 0.92 -17.42
C GLN A 98 14.39 -0.40 -16.66
N LEU A 99 13.79 -1.45 -17.23
CA LEU A 99 13.79 -2.78 -16.61
C LEU A 99 15.20 -3.36 -16.53
N ASP A 100 16.03 -3.19 -17.56
CA ASP A 100 17.42 -3.62 -17.59
C ASP A 100 18.25 -2.90 -16.53
N GLU A 101 18.05 -1.58 -16.37
CA GLU A 101 18.67 -0.79 -15.31
C GLU A 101 18.23 -1.24 -13.92
N ILE A 102 16.93 -1.53 -13.71
CA ILE A 102 16.42 -2.05 -12.45
C ILE A 102 17.05 -3.41 -12.12
N ASN A 103 17.06 -4.33 -13.09
CA ASN A 103 17.68 -5.65 -12.94
C ASN A 103 19.15 -5.54 -12.52
N LYS A 104 19.92 -4.69 -13.21
CA LYS A 104 21.35 -4.54 -13.00
C LYS A 104 21.69 -3.81 -11.70
N ILE A 105 21.12 -2.63 -11.51
CA ILE A 105 21.54 -1.68 -10.47
C ILE A 105 20.86 -1.99 -9.15
N ILE A 106 19.54 -2.19 -9.16
CA ILE A 106 18.74 -2.35 -7.94
C ILE A 106 18.73 -3.81 -7.50
N LEU A 107 18.42 -4.71 -8.44
CA LEU A 107 18.26 -6.14 -8.15
C LEU A 107 19.58 -6.93 -8.21
N LYS A 108 20.67 -6.31 -8.67
CA LYS A 108 22.00 -6.92 -8.79
C LYS A 108 21.96 -8.26 -9.55
N ASN A 109 21.13 -8.34 -10.59
CA ASN A 109 20.90 -9.51 -11.44
C ASN A 109 20.46 -10.79 -10.69
N LYS A 110 19.83 -10.67 -9.51
CA LYS A 110 19.41 -11.85 -8.72
C LYS A 110 18.12 -12.52 -9.21
N TYR A 111 17.25 -11.78 -9.89
CA TYR A 111 15.86 -12.21 -10.16
C TYR A 111 15.49 -12.34 -11.64
N SER A 112 16.33 -11.83 -12.56
CA SER A 112 16.19 -11.97 -14.02
C SER A 112 14.77 -11.70 -14.57
N PHE A 113 14.31 -10.46 -14.49
CA PHE A 113 13.02 -10.05 -15.05
C PHE A 113 13.11 -9.69 -16.53
N SER A 114 12.04 -9.96 -17.29
CA SER A 114 11.86 -9.52 -18.68
C SER A 114 10.57 -8.71 -18.83
N LEU A 115 10.48 -7.89 -19.88
CA LEU A 115 9.28 -7.10 -20.11
C LEU A 115 8.09 -8.04 -20.36
N THR A 116 7.02 -7.85 -19.60
CA THR A 116 5.83 -8.71 -19.62
C THR A 116 4.59 -7.83 -19.69
N ASP A 117 3.61 -8.22 -20.51
CA ASP A 117 2.30 -7.56 -20.50
C ASP A 117 1.48 -8.01 -19.28
N LEU A 118 1.41 -7.14 -18.28
CA LEU A 118 0.69 -7.43 -17.05
C LEU A 118 -0.83 -7.23 -17.15
N ASN A 119 -1.34 -6.74 -18.28
CA ASN A 119 -2.79 -6.58 -18.46
C ASN A 119 -3.53 -7.92 -18.42
N ILE A 120 -2.87 -9.02 -18.78
CA ILE A 120 -3.46 -10.37 -18.72
C ILE A 120 -3.80 -10.81 -17.28
N PHE A 121 -3.13 -10.24 -16.27
CA PHE A 121 -3.39 -10.51 -14.85
C PHE A 121 -4.28 -9.47 -14.20
N LYS A 122 -4.59 -8.37 -14.90
CA LYS A 122 -5.36 -7.26 -14.34
C LYS A 122 -6.83 -7.61 -14.31
N ILE A 123 -7.42 -7.60 -13.12
CA ILE A 123 -8.84 -7.92 -12.91
C ILE A 123 -9.66 -6.64 -12.72
N ASN A 124 -9.14 -5.71 -11.89
CA ASN A 124 -9.80 -4.47 -11.48
C ASN A 124 -11.31 -4.62 -11.21
N LYS A 125 -11.67 -5.45 -10.23
CA LYS A 125 -13.08 -5.78 -9.94
C LYS A 125 -13.39 -5.76 -8.45
N VAL A 126 -14.53 -5.17 -8.11
CA VAL A 126 -15.09 -5.23 -6.76
C VAL A 126 -15.89 -6.52 -6.58
N LEU A 127 -15.64 -7.24 -5.49
CA LEU A 127 -16.31 -8.49 -5.12
C LEU A 127 -16.71 -8.44 -3.65
N SER A 128 -17.76 -9.16 -3.26
CA SER A 128 -17.97 -9.48 -1.85
C SER A 128 -16.88 -10.44 -1.36
N ILE A 129 -16.48 -10.31 -0.09
CA ILE A 129 -15.50 -11.19 0.56
C ILE A 129 -15.92 -12.66 0.41
N SER A 130 -17.17 -13.00 0.69
CA SER A 130 -17.70 -14.37 0.56
C SER A 130 -17.49 -14.95 -0.84
N LYS A 131 -17.76 -14.16 -1.88
CA LYS A 131 -17.56 -14.60 -3.28
C LYS A 131 -16.08 -14.80 -3.59
N PHE A 132 -15.23 -13.89 -3.14
CA PHE A 132 -13.79 -14.01 -3.32
C PHE A 132 -13.23 -15.26 -2.62
N GLU A 133 -13.55 -15.44 -1.33
CA GLU A 133 -13.09 -16.58 -0.52
C GLU A 133 -13.52 -17.92 -1.13
N LYS A 134 -14.78 -18.01 -1.61
CA LYS A 134 -15.27 -19.19 -2.32
C LYS A 134 -14.51 -19.45 -3.61
N ASN A 135 -14.30 -18.41 -4.43
CA ASN A 135 -13.61 -18.55 -5.73
C ASN A 135 -12.13 -18.91 -5.56
N LYS A 136 -11.49 -18.39 -4.52
CA LYS A 136 -10.06 -18.56 -4.25
C LYS A 136 -9.75 -19.69 -3.28
N ASN A 137 -10.77 -20.37 -2.77
CA ASN A 137 -10.63 -21.41 -1.74
C ASN A 137 -9.70 -20.96 -0.60
N THR A 138 -9.91 -19.75 -0.10
CA THR A 138 -9.08 -19.13 0.93
C THR A 138 -9.96 -18.40 1.93
N SER A 139 -9.43 -18.15 3.13
CA SER A 139 -10.11 -17.33 4.14
C SER A 139 -9.25 -16.12 4.47
N LEU A 140 -9.80 -14.93 4.26
CA LEU A 140 -9.17 -13.65 4.57
C LEU A 140 -9.04 -13.41 6.07
N LYS A 141 -9.83 -14.12 6.89
CA LYS A 141 -9.70 -14.13 8.35
C LYS A 141 -8.40 -14.81 8.80
N ASN A 142 -8.05 -15.93 8.16
CA ASN A 142 -6.90 -16.75 8.54
C ASN A 142 -5.64 -16.40 7.73
N ASN A 143 -5.83 -15.96 6.49
CA ASN A 143 -4.79 -15.55 5.57
C ASN A 143 -4.81 -14.03 5.44
N LYS A 144 -3.99 -13.38 6.26
CA LYS A 144 -3.91 -11.91 6.31
C LYS A 144 -3.21 -11.38 5.07
N GLN A 145 -3.71 -10.26 4.55
CA GLN A 145 -2.99 -9.50 3.54
C GLN A 145 -1.68 -8.97 4.14
N LYS A 146 -0.65 -8.83 3.30
CA LYS A 146 0.62 -8.19 3.64
C LYS A 146 0.72 -6.86 2.88
N GLY A 147 1.11 -5.80 3.57
CA GLY A 147 1.42 -4.50 2.99
C GLY A 147 2.92 -4.22 3.02
N LEU A 148 3.33 -3.06 2.50
CA LEU A 148 4.70 -2.58 2.67
C LEU A 148 5.03 -2.37 4.15
N LYS A 149 6.32 -2.32 4.49
CA LYS A 149 6.86 -2.18 5.86
C LYS A 149 6.43 -3.30 6.81
N GLY A 150 6.15 -4.48 6.27
CA GLY A 150 5.78 -5.66 7.05
C GLY A 150 4.36 -5.61 7.64
N ALA A 151 3.56 -4.62 7.27
CA ALA A 151 2.20 -4.48 7.78
C ALA A 151 1.30 -5.64 7.34
N LYS A 152 0.27 -5.91 8.13
CA LYS A 152 -0.72 -6.97 7.92
C LYS A 152 -2.13 -6.43 8.11
N SER A 153 -3.08 -7.00 7.36
CA SER A 153 -4.49 -6.67 7.57
C SER A 153 -4.97 -7.10 8.96
N LYS A 154 -5.75 -6.23 9.62
CA LYS A 154 -6.40 -6.50 10.89
C LYS A 154 -7.85 -6.94 10.69
N GLU A 155 -8.70 -6.00 10.31
CA GLU A 155 -10.15 -6.17 10.25
C GLU A 155 -10.69 -5.63 8.93
N TYR A 156 -11.62 -6.37 8.33
CA TYR A 156 -12.29 -5.97 7.09
C TYR A 156 -13.45 -5.03 7.38
N PHE A 157 -13.60 -4.00 6.55
CA PHE A 157 -14.64 -2.98 6.67
C PHE A 157 -16.05 -3.56 6.66
N SER A 158 -17.00 -2.75 7.13
CA SER A 158 -18.39 -3.13 7.37
C SER A 158 -19.09 -3.64 6.10
N ASP A 159 -18.76 -3.06 4.94
CA ASP A 159 -19.32 -3.41 3.63
C ASP A 159 -18.94 -4.81 3.13
N LYS A 160 -17.93 -5.45 3.74
CA LYS A 160 -17.42 -6.79 3.38
C LYS A 160 -17.18 -6.97 1.87
N LYS A 161 -16.65 -5.92 1.23
CA LYS A 161 -16.24 -5.92 -0.18
C LYS A 161 -14.74 -5.70 -0.28
N ILE A 162 -14.15 -6.20 -1.36
CA ILE A 162 -12.74 -6.00 -1.70
C ILE A 162 -12.64 -5.64 -3.18
N ARG A 163 -11.62 -4.87 -3.56
CA ARG A 163 -11.28 -4.65 -4.97
C ARG A 163 -10.03 -5.44 -5.31
N VAL A 164 -10.16 -6.37 -6.25
CA VAL A 164 -9.06 -7.17 -6.78
C VAL A 164 -8.45 -6.39 -7.95
N LEU A 165 -7.20 -5.95 -7.79
CA LEU A 165 -6.46 -5.24 -8.82
C LEU A 165 -5.82 -6.21 -9.81
N TYR A 166 -5.09 -7.20 -9.28
CA TYR A 166 -4.37 -8.20 -10.06
C TYR A 166 -4.53 -9.60 -9.47
N ASP A 167 -4.49 -10.61 -10.33
CA ASP A 167 -4.57 -12.02 -9.98
C ASP A 167 -3.52 -12.83 -10.75
N PHE A 168 -2.46 -13.21 -10.05
CA PHE A 168 -1.38 -14.06 -10.57
C PHE A 168 -1.57 -15.53 -10.17
N GLY A 169 -2.80 -15.95 -9.87
CA GLY A 169 -3.11 -17.28 -9.36
C GLY A 169 -2.96 -17.36 -7.85
N ASN A 170 -1.73 -17.65 -7.38
CA ASN A 170 -1.41 -17.80 -5.96
C ASN A 170 -1.07 -16.48 -5.27
N ILE A 171 -0.85 -15.41 -6.03
CA ILE A 171 -0.63 -14.07 -5.49
C ILE A 171 -1.73 -13.18 -6.04
N VAL A 172 -2.51 -12.58 -5.14
CA VAL A 172 -3.57 -11.63 -5.48
C VAL A 172 -3.20 -10.27 -4.90
N ILE A 173 -3.42 -9.22 -5.67
CA ILE A 173 -3.20 -7.84 -5.22
C ILE A 173 -4.54 -7.17 -5.06
N LEU A 174 -4.77 -6.63 -3.86
CA LEU A 174 -6.02 -6.05 -3.41
C LEU A 174 -5.82 -4.57 -3.10
N GLU A 175 -6.80 -3.77 -3.46
CA GLU A 175 -6.91 -2.39 -2.99
C GLU A 175 -7.74 -2.35 -1.72
N ASN A 176 -7.24 -1.60 -0.73
CA ASN A 176 -7.92 -1.31 0.52
C ASN A 176 -7.99 0.20 0.66
N ASP A 177 -9.19 0.75 0.78
CA ASP A 177 -9.44 2.19 0.87
C ASP A 177 -10.62 2.43 1.81
N ASN A 178 -10.44 3.30 2.80
CA ASN A 178 -11.49 3.76 3.70
C ASN A 178 -11.71 5.28 3.64
N ASN A 179 -11.23 5.94 2.58
CA ASN A 179 -11.44 7.35 2.37
C ASN A 179 -12.90 7.63 1.95
N ILE A 180 -13.81 7.68 2.93
CA ILE A 180 -15.25 7.91 2.73
C ILE A 180 -15.52 9.33 2.18
N ASP A 181 -14.62 10.29 2.39
CA ASP A 181 -14.77 11.67 1.92
C ASP A 181 -14.80 11.76 0.38
N GLN A 182 -14.43 10.71 -0.35
CA GLN A 182 -14.55 10.61 -1.80
C GLN A 182 -15.92 10.11 -2.29
N ASN A 183 -16.92 9.97 -1.41
CA ASN A 183 -18.20 9.30 -1.67
C ASN A 183 -18.02 7.85 -2.18
N GLU A 184 -16.91 7.20 -1.84
CA GLU A 184 -16.64 5.81 -2.19
C GLU A 184 -17.00 4.86 -1.03
N LEU A 185 -17.28 3.60 -1.38
CA LEU A 185 -17.48 2.52 -0.41
C LEU A 185 -16.14 2.25 0.30
N GLU A 186 -16.19 1.89 1.59
CA GLU A 186 -15.02 1.32 2.25
C GLU A 186 -14.73 -0.07 1.65
N LEU A 187 -13.52 -0.26 1.15
CA LEU A 187 -13.10 -1.49 0.48
C LEU A 187 -11.92 -2.12 1.20
N GLY A 188 -11.97 -3.43 1.40
CA GLY A 188 -10.84 -4.16 1.97
C GLY A 188 -10.80 -4.16 3.49
N ALA A 189 -9.60 -3.95 4.02
CA ALA A 189 -9.30 -4.06 5.44
C ALA A 189 -8.39 -2.94 5.94
N ASN A 190 -8.48 -2.68 7.25
CA ASN A 190 -7.50 -1.92 8.01
C ASN A 190 -6.17 -2.66 8.08
N PHE A 191 -5.06 -1.92 8.19
CA PHE A 191 -3.71 -2.46 8.36
C PHE A 191 -3.07 -2.03 9.68
N ASP A 192 -2.15 -2.85 10.19
CA ASP A 192 -1.44 -2.62 11.46
C ASP A 192 -0.25 -1.66 11.38
N TYR A 193 -0.32 -0.64 10.52
CA TYR A 193 0.66 0.43 10.50
C TYR A 193 0.70 1.15 11.86
N HIS A 194 1.91 1.28 12.42
CA HIS A 194 2.13 1.99 13.67
C HIS A 194 2.05 3.50 13.45
N ASN A 195 1.24 4.19 14.24
CA ASN A 195 1.18 5.65 14.29
C ASN A 195 1.70 6.13 15.65
N SER A 196 2.91 6.70 15.67
CA SER A 196 3.53 7.20 16.91
C SER A 196 2.82 8.39 17.53
N SER A 197 2.06 9.14 16.74
CA SER A 197 1.36 10.34 17.20
C SER A 197 -0.07 10.05 17.69
N ASN A 198 -0.57 8.84 17.48
CA ASN A 198 -1.92 8.42 17.86
C ASN A 198 -1.89 7.23 18.83
N ILE A 199 -1.30 7.47 20.00
CA ILE A 199 -1.12 6.49 21.07
C ILE A 199 -2.10 6.78 22.21
N THR A 200 -2.80 5.75 22.67
CA THR A 200 -3.63 5.76 23.88
C THR A 200 -3.12 4.73 24.87
N THR A 201 -3.57 4.80 26.12
CA THR A 201 -3.21 3.81 27.15
C THR A 201 -4.41 2.93 27.45
N ASP A 202 -4.24 1.61 27.45
CA ASP A 202 -5.29 0.68 27.84
C ASP A 202 -5.51 0.62 29.35
N ASN A 203 -6.52 -0.14 29.78
CA ASN A 203 -6.85 -0.33 31.19
C ASN A 203 -5.73 -1.01 32.00
N ASN A 204 -4.71 -1.56 31.35
CA ASN A 204 -3.55 -2.22 31.95
C ASN A 204 -2.28 -1.36 31.89
N GLY A 205 -2.36 -0.11 31.43
CA GLY A 205 -1.22 0.80 31.33
C GLY A 205 -0.35 0.62 30.07
N ASN A 206 -0.77 -0.21 29.11
CA ASN A 206 -0.02 -0.42 27.87
C ASN A 206 -0.35 0.65 26.83
N ASN A 207 0.66 1.13 26.12
CA ASN A 207 0.49 2.03 24.99
C ASN A 207 -0.05 1.28 23.77
N ILE A 208 -1.19 1.71 23.26
CA ILE A 208 -1.85 1.20 22.05
C ILE A 208 -1.87 2.30 20.99
N SER A 209 -1.23 2.03 19.84
CA SER A 209 -1.38 2.84 18.63
C SER A 209 -2.76 2.58 18.02
N LEU A 210 -3.58 3.63 17.90
CA LEU A 210 -4.90 3.57 17.27
C LEU A 210 -4.83 3.47 15.73
N GLY A 211 -3.66 3.67 15.14
CA GLY A 211 -3.45 3.55 13.70
C GLY A 211 -3.72 4.85 12.96
N PHE A 212 -4.20 4.75 11.71
CA PHE A 212 -4.47 5.88 10.82
C PHE A 212 -5.95 5.96 10.50
N ASP A 213 -6.48 7.18 10.43
CA ASP A 213 -7.90 7.43 10.16
C ASP A 213 -8.23 7.11 8.70
N ILE A 214 -7.38 7.55 7.76
CA ILE A 214 -7.49 7.26 6.34
C ILE A 214 -6.34 6.35 5.91
N SER A 215 -6.65 5.30 5.18
CA SER A 215 -5.74 4.27 4.72
C SER A 215 -6.02 3.92 3.27
N GLN A 216 -5.06 4.20 2.40
CA GLN A 216 -5.03 3.73 1.02
C GLN A 216 -3.88 2.75 0.87
N VAL A 217 -4.19 1.46 0.93
CA VAL A 217 -3.21 0.37 1.01
C VAL A 217 -3.43 -0.66 -0.08
N THR A 218 -2.41 -0.86 -0.92
CA THR A 218 -2.31 -2.03 -1.77
C THR A 218 -1.77 -3.20 -0.95
N GLY A 219 -2.65 -4.15 -0.64
CA GLY A 219 -2.31 -5.39 0.06
C GLY A 219 -2.04 -6.53 -0.92
N ILE A 220 -1.13 -7.42 -0.57
CA ILE A 220 -0.94 -8.70 -1.26
C ILE A 220 -1.58 -9.82 -0.43
N LEU A 221 -2.23 -10.75 -1.08
CA LEU A 221 -2.68 -12.00 -0.49
C LEU A 221 -1.95 -13.15 -1.17
N ILE A 222 -1.25 -13.94 -0.36
CA ILE A 222 -0.55 -15.14 -0.82
C ILE A 222 -1.43 -16.34 -0.50
N ILE A 223 -1.97 -16.98 -1.52
CA ILE A 223 -2.82 -18.15 -1.39
C ILE A 223 -1.91 -19.38 -1.51
N ASN A 224 -1.52 -19.91 -0.36
CA ASN A 224 -0.93 -21.24 -0.30
C ASN A 224 -2.09 -22.22 -0.45
N ASN A 225 -2.23 -22.86 -1.61
CA ASN A 225 -3.18 -23.95 -1.78
C ASN A 225 -2.79 -25.09 -0.84
N ILE A 226 -3.31 -25.08 0.38
CA ILE A 226 -3.33 -26.23 1.26
C ILE A 226 -4.58 -27.02 0.87
N ASN A 227 -4.45 -27.82 -0.18
CA ASN A 227 -4.90 -29.22 -0.17
C ASN A 227 -4.55 -29.88 -1.51
N PRO A 228 -3.69 -30.92 -1.51
CA PRO A 228 -3.84 -32.01 -2.45
C PRO A 228 -5.01 -32.87 -1.96
N LYS A 229 -6.13 -32.85 -2.68
CA LYS A 229 -7.06 -33.99 -2.76
C LYS A 229 -7.63 -34.04 -4.17
#